data_AF-A0A1M5WLV0-F1
#
_entry.id   AF-A0A1M5WLV0-F1
#
_cell.length_a   1.000
_cell.length_b   1.000
_cell.length_c   1.000
_cell.angle_alpha   90.00
_cell.angle_beta   90.00
_cell.angle_gamma   90.00
#
_symmetry.space_group_name_H-M   'P 1'
#
loop_
_entity.id
_entity.type
_entity.pdbx_description
1 polymer ?
#
loop_
_entity_poly.entity_id
_entity_poly.type
_entity_poly.pdbx_seq_one_letter_code
_entity_poly.pdbx_strand_id
1 'polypeptide(L)'
;MYRFSFKSVSLLLGVLVLLTSCLEVKEVDRYPYTQGELMGSWETEIPQHQDEWTGITGVDLLANNQATIHLVDATGRHEHSGTWNTGKKKAVGPVNFKFDLMLSYEEDPQHSKTFLGVIRVEDDHLVFSAHNLELHKQE
;
A
#
# COMPACT_ATOMS: atom_id res chain seq x y z
N MET A 1 12.45 8.94 66.16
CA MET A 1 11.32 8.09 65.74
C MET A 1 10.51 8.85 64.70
N TYR A 2 10.56 8.44 63.43
CA TYR A 2 10.03 9.20 62.29
C TYR A 2 8.50 9.28 62.33
N ARG A 3 7.96 10.50 62.36
CA ARG A 3 6.53 10.78 62.24
C ARG A 3 6.11 10.61 60.77
N PHE A 4 5.46 9.50 60.45
CA PHE A 4 4.80 9.33 59.16
C PHE A 4 3.55 10.23 59.11
N SER A 5 3.59 11.24 58.25
CA SER A 5 2.46 12.15 58.00
C SER A 5 1.51 11.49 57.00
N PHE A 6 0.22 11.41 57.36
CA PHE A 6 -0.85 10.84 56.53
C PHE A 6 -0.98 11.53 55.15
N LYS A 7 -0.46 12.75 55.00
CA LYS A 7 -0.42 13.50 53.74
C LYS A 7 0.53 12.91 52.69
N SER A 8 1.57 12.19 53.13
CA SER A 8 2.60 11.62 52.26
C SER A 8 2.13 10.35 51.53
N VAL A 9 1.16 9.63 52.11
CA VAL A 9 0.71 8.33 51.60
C VAL A 9 -0.32 8.48 50.47
N SER A 10 -1.20 9.49 50.54
CA SER A 10 -2.17 9.78 49.46
C SER A 10 -1.53 10.33 48.18
N LEU A 11 -0.39 11.00 48.29
CA LEU A 11 0.31 11.58 47.13
C LEU A 11 1.01 10.51 46.28
N LEU A 12 1.47 9.42 46.89
CA LEU A 12 2.08 8.29 46.20
C LEU A 12 1.04 7.40 45.48
N LEU A 13 -0.17 7.25 46.04
CA LEU A 13 -1.25 6.52 45.35
C LEU A 13 -1.81 7.28 44.14
N GLY A 14 -1.88 8.62 44.19
CA GLY A 14 -2.39 9.43 43.07
C GLY A 14 -1.49 9.41 41.84
N VAL A 15 -0.17 9.31 42.03
CA VAL A 15 0.80 9.25 40.91
C VAL A 15 0.77 7.88 40.22
N LEU A 16 0.44 6.80 40.94
CA LEU A 16 0.38 5.45 40.35
C LEU A 16 -0.80 5.27 39.38
N VAL A 17 -1.92 5.97 39.61
CA VAL A 17 -3.13 5.88 38.76
C VAL A 17 -2.95 6.61 37.42
N LEU A 18 -2.02 7.57 37.33
CA LEU A 18 -1.74 8.30 36.09
C LEU A 18 -0.85 7.51 35.11
N LEU A 19 -0.20 6.43 35.54
CA LEU A 19 0.72 5.63 34.72
C LEU A 19 0.04 4.44 34.02
N THR A 20 -1.23 4.14 34.30
CA THR A 20 -1.93 2.98 33.70
C THR A 20 -2.66 3.31 32.40
N SER A 21 -2.58 4.55 31.90
CA SER A 21 -3.30 5.00 30.70
C SER A 21 -2.48 4.91 29.40
N CYS A 22 -1.34 4.21 29.41
CA CYS A 22 -0.75 3.71 28.17
C CYS A 22 -1.18 2.26 28.00
N LEU A 23 -2.48 2.05 27.75
CA LEU A 23 -2.88 0.84 27.06
C LEU A 23 -2.28 0.96 25.66
N GLU A 24 -1.14 0.32 25.48
CA GLU A 24 -0.56 0.05 24.17
C GLU A 24 -1.63 -0.75 23.42
N VAL A 25 -2.42 -0.04 22.61
CA VAL A 25 -3.31 -0.66 21.65
C VAL A 25 -2.36 -1.43 20.77
N LYS A 26 -2.30 -2.76 20.97
CA LYS A 26 -1.74 -3.66 19.97
C LYS A 26 -2.47 -3.29 18.69
N GLU A 27 -1.78 -2.60 17.80
CA GLU A 27 -2.27 -2.41 16.44
C GLU A 27 -2.63 -3.81 15.98
N VAL A 28 -3.93 -4.06 15.90
CA VAL A 28 -4.43 -5.20 15.16
C VAL A 28 -3.80 -4.99 13.81
N ASP A 29 -3.00 -5.97 13.40
CA ASP A 29 -2.20 -6.02 12.18
C ASP A 29 -3.13 -6.06 10.94
N ARG A 30 -4.14 -5.17 10.92
CA ARG A 30 -5.01 -4.88 9.80
C ARG A 30 -4.07 -4.44 8.71
N TYR A 31 -4.22 -5.13 7.59
CA TYR A 31 -3.72 -4.61 6.36
C TYR A 31 -4.27 -3.19 6.18
N PRO A 32 -3.44 -2.19 5.85
CA PRO A 32 -3.83 -0.79 6.01
C PRO A 32 -5.02 -0.39 5.14
N TYR A 33 -5.31 -1.15 4.07
CA TYR A 33 -6.36 -0.86 3.11
C TYR A 33 -7.27 -2.07 2.86
N THR A 34 -8.58 -1.82 2.80
CA THR A 34 -9.60 -2.76 2.35
C THR A 34 -9.61 -2.88 0.83
N GLN A 35 -10.19 -3.96 0.29
CA GLN A 35 -10.31 -4.10 -1.17
C GLN A 35 -11.10 -2.94 -1.80
N GLY A 36 -12.17 -2.49 -1.16
CA GLY A 36 -12.97 -1.37 -1.66
C GLY A 36 -12.19 -0.05 -1.71
N GLU A 37 -11.29 0.19 -0.75
CA GLU A 37 -10.41 1.36 -0.76
C GLU A 37 -9.33 1.29 -1.84
N LEU A 38 -9.01 0.12 -2.37
CA LEU A 38 -8.01 -0.03 -3.44
C LEU A 38 -8.62 -0.07 -4.84
N MET A 39 -9.84 -0.60 -4.96
CA MET A 39 -10.57 -0.64 -6.23
C MET A 39 -10.75 0.76 -6.83
N GLY A 40 -10.79 0.82 -8.16
CA GLY A 40 -10.86 2.04 -8.95
C GLY A 40 -9.70 2.16 -9.93
N SER A 41 -9.63 3.33 -10.58
CA SER A 41 -8.62 3.65 -11.58
C SER A 41 -7.39 4.25 -10.92
N TRP A 42 -6.21 3.86 -11.41
CA TRP A 42 -4.92 4.36 -10.99
C TRP A 42 -4.14 4.77 -12.24
N GLU A 43 -3.47 5.92 -12.23
CA GLU A 43 -2.80 6.46 -13.41
C GLU A 43 -1.35 6.80 -13.12
N THR A 44 -0.49 6.59 -14.11
CA THR A 44 0.89 7.08 -14.08
C THR A 44 0.89 8.56 -14.41
N GLU A 45 1.68 9.37 -13.70
CA GLU A 45 1.97 10.74 -14.16
C GLU A 45 2.81 10.69 -15.44
N ILE A 46 2.20 11.03 -16.58
CA ILE A 46 2.89 11.10 -17.86
C ILE A 46 3.44 12.52 -18.04
N PRO A 47 4.76 12.72 -18.17
CA PRO A 47 5.33 14.03 -18.44
C PRO A 47 4.73 14.66 -19.70
N GLN A 48 4.33 15.93 -19.62
CA GLN A 48 3.94 16.69 -20.80
C GLN A 48 5.12 16.71 -21.79
N HIS A 49 4.88 16.32 -23.06
CA HIS A 49 5.85 16.25 -24.17
C HIS A 49 6.64 14.94 -24.38
N GLN A 50 6.17 13.80 -23.85
CA GLN A 50 6.68 12.51 -24.30
C GLN A 50 5.77 11.88 -25.36
N ASP A 51 5.93 12.35 -26.59
CA ASP A 51 5.31 11.71 -27.77
C ASP A 51 5.83 10.26 -28.00
N GLU A 52 6.82 9.82 -27.21
CA GLU A 52 7.48 8.51 -27.27
C GLU A 52 7.38 7.70 -25.95
N TRP A 53 6.51 8.07 -25.01
CA TRP A 53 6.39 7.30 -23.76
C TRP A 53 5.92 5.86 -24.05
N THR A 54 6.63 4.89 -23.50
CA THR A 54 6.24 3.48 -23.55
C THR A 54 6.21 2.91 -22.14
N GLY A 55 5.15 2.18 -21.81
CA GLY A 55 4.94 1.61 -20.49
C GLY A 55 3.49 1.66 -20.04
N ILE A 56 3.28 1.32 -18.77
CA ILE A 56 1.95 1.35 -18.14
C ILE A 56 1.55 2.80 -17.94
N THR A 57 0.38 3.16 -18.47
CA THR A 57 -0.25 4.48 -18.30
C THR A 57 -1.30 4.47 -17.21
N GLY A 58 -1.86 3.30 -16.88
CA GLY A 58 -2.80 3.17 -15.78
C GLY A 58 -3.23 1.73 -15.53
N VAL A 59 -3.97 1.54 -14.44
CA VAL A 59 -4.51 0.25 -14.02
C VAL A 59 -5.89 0.44 -13.39
N ASP A 60 -6.86 -0.35 -13.80
CA ASP A 60 -8.15 -0.46 -13.12
C ASP A 60 -8.15 -1.68 -12.20
N LEU A 61 -8.34 -1.48 -10.90
CA LEU A 61 -8.49 -2.55 -9.92
C LEU A 61 -9.97 -2.86 -9.73
N LEU A 62 -10.36 -4.07 -10.12
CA LEU A 62 -11.74 -4.54 -10.15
C LEU A 62 -12.02 -5.56 -9.04
N ALA A 63 -13.29 -5.87 -8.82
CA ALA A 63 -13.70 -6.91 -7.87
C ALA A 63 -13.11 -8.27 -8.25
N ASN A 64 -13.11 -9.21 -7.30
CA ASN A 64 -12.61 -10.58 -7.48
C ASN A 64 -11.14 -10.65 -7.92
N ASN A 65 -10.31 -9.70 -7.47
CA ASN A 65 -8.87 -9.66 -7.73
C ASN A 65 -8.51 -9.56 -9.23
N GLN A 66 -9.41 -9.01 -10.06
CA GLN A 66 -9.17 -8.76 -11.48
C GLN A 66 -8.64 -7.35 -11.70
N ALA A 67 -7.78 -7.18 -12.69
CA ALA A 67 -7.28 -5.87 -13.09
C ALA A 67 -7.31 -5.70 -14.62
N THR A 68 -7.44 -4.45 -15.08
CA THR A 68 -7.14 -4.06 -16.46
C THR A 68 -5.89 -3.20 -16.45
N ILE A 69 -4.87 -3.60 -17.20
CA ILE A 69 -3.61 -2.85 -17.32
C ILE A 69 -3.65 -2.07 -18.63
N HIS A 70 -3.50 -0.76 -18.55
CA HIS A 70 -3.43 0.15 -19.70
C HIS A 70 -1.97 0.46 -19.99
N LEU A 71 -1.52 0.20 -21.22
CA LEU A 71 -0.16 0.47 -21.63
C LEU A 71 -0.09 1.10 -23.02
N VAL A 72 1.00 1.82 -23.26
CA VAL A 72 1.34 2.39 -24.56
C VAL A 72 2.69 1.86 -24.99
N ASP A 73 2.81 1.50 -26.26
CA ASP A 73 4.08 1.13 -26.90
C ASP A 73 4.15 1.67 -28.33
N ALA A 74 5.19 1.29 -29.08
CA ALA A 74 5.40 1.73 -30.46
C ALA A 74 4.28 1.32 -31.44
N THR A 75 3.44 0.35 -31.07
CA THR A 75 2.32 -0.13 -31.88
C THR A 75 0.99 0.52 -31.50
N GLY A 76 0.91 1.20 -30.36
CA GLY A 76 -0.24 1.98 -29.94
C GLY A 76 -0.60 1.80 -28.47
N ARG A 77 -1.88 2.00 -28.15
CA ARG A 77 -2.44 1.77 -26.81
C ARG A 77 -3.00 0.35 -26.73
N HIS A 78 -2.76 -0.33 -25.63
CA HIS A 78 -3.21 -1.70 -25.39
C HIS A 78 -3.80 -1.85 -24.00
N GLU A 79 -4.71 -2.81 -23.87
CA GLU A 79 -5.29 -3.24 -22.61
C GLU A 79 -4.95 -4.71 -22.39
N HIS A 80 -4.45 -5.03 -21.21
CA HIS A 80 -4.17 -6.40 -20.80
C HIS A 80 -4.99 -6.77 -19.58
N SER A 81 -5.61 -7.96 -19.60
CA SER A 81 -6.20 -8.53 -18.41
C SER A 81 -5.11 -8.95 -17.43
N GLY A 82 -5.31 -8.60 -16.16
CA GLY A 82 -4.42 -8.91 -15.08
C GLY A 82 -5.15 -9.33 -13.82
N THR A 83 -4.37 -9.52 -12.77
CA THR A 83 -4.85 -9.82 -11.42
C THR A 83 -4.15 -8.92 -10.43
N TRP A 84 -4.81 -8.69 -9.30
CA TRP A 84 -4.22 -7.97 -8.18
C TRP A 84 -4.51 -8.65 -6.86
N ASN A 85 -3.61 -8.51 -5.89
CA ASN A 85 -3.92 -8.88 -4.52
C ASN A 85 -3.16 -8.03 -3.51
N THR A 86 -3.63 -8.10 -2.27
CA THR A 86 -2.95 -7.56 -1.11
C THR A 86 -2.26 -8.70 -0.35
N GLY A 87 -1.11 -8.42 0.25
CA GLY A 87 -0.37 -9.33 1.08
C GLY A 87 0.89 -8.66 1.61
N LYS A 88 1.43 -9.12 2.74
CA LYS A 88 2.56 -8.44 3.41
C LYS A 88 3.93 -8.89 2.94
N LYS A 89 4.02 -10.11 2.41
CA LYS A 89 5.28 -10.73 1.98
C LYS A 89 5.08 -11.77 0.89
N LYS A 90 5.99 -11.82 -0.07
CA LYS A 90 6.09 -12.87 -1.09
C LYS A 90 7.54 -13.33 -1.19
N ALA A 91 7.74 -14.65 -1.16
CA ALA A 91 9.03 -15.24 -1.44
C ALA A 91 9.21 -15.34 -2.96
N VAL A 92 10.32 -14.82 -3.47
CA VAL A 92 10.75 -14.96 -4.87
C VAL A 92 12.17 -15.51 -4.83
N GLY A 93 12.30 -16.82 -5.03
CA GLY A 93 13.55 -17.54 -4.78
C GLY A 93 13.97 -17.44 -3.31
N PRO A 94 15.24 -17.11 -3.01
CA PRO A 94 15.73 -16.98 -1.64
C PRO A 94 15.37 -15.65 -0.96
N VAL A 95 14.75 -14.72 -1.69
CA VAL A 95 14.47 -13.36 -1.21
C VAL A 95 13.00 -13.20 -0.84
N ASN A 96 12.73 -12.52 0.29
CA ASN A 96 11.38 -12.14 0.69
C ASN A 96 11.16 -10.66 0.41
N PHE A 97 10.17 -10.37 -0.42
CA PHE A 97 9.73 -9.01 -0.73
C PHE A 97 8.52 -8.65 0.12
N LYS A 98 8.58 -7.51 0.79
CA LYS A 98 7.40 -6.89 1.42
C LYS A 98 6.65 -6.08 0.37
N PHE A 99 5.33 -6.09 0.42
CA PHE A 99 4.49 -5.33 -0.49
C PHE A 99 3.17 -4.96 0.21
N ASP A 100 2.45 -4.00 -0.36
CA ASP A 100 1.07 -3.65 -0.02
C ASP A 100 0.10 -3.93 -1.19
N LEU A 101 0.62 -4.03 -2.41
CA LEU A 101 -0.16 -4.41 -3.58
C LEU A 101 0.73 -5.18 -4.54
N MET A 102 0.19 -6.28 -5.05
CA MET A 102 0.80 -7.02 -6.14
C MET A 102 -0.10 -6.91 -7.35
N LEU A 103 0.47 -6.49 -8.47
CA LEU A 103 -0.18 -6.47 -9.78
C LEU A 103 0.48 -7.50 -10.68
N SER A 104 -0.29 -8.23 -11.49
CA SER A 104 0.28 -9.20 -12.42
C SER A 104 -0.53 -9.29 -13.71
N TYR A 105 0.14 -9.35 -14.85
CA TYR A 105 -0.51 -9.55 -16.15
C TYR A 105 0.41 -10.35 -17.08
N GLU A 106 -0.19 -10.96 -18.10
CA GLU A 106 0.53 -11.61 -19.20
C GLU A 106 0.87 -10.55 -20.25
N GLU A 107 2.15 -10.27 -20.43
CA GLU A 107 2.65 -9.39 -21.48
C GLU A 107 2.57 -10.08 -22.84
N ASP A 108 2.90 -11.37 -22.87
CA ASP A 108 2.70 -12.26 -23.99
C ASP A 108 2.48 -13.71 -23.49
N PRO A 109 2.17 -14.70 -24.36
CA PRO A 109 1.88 -16.07 -23.93
C PRO A 109 3.00 -16.80 -23.18
N GLN A 110 4.23 -16.26 -23.16
CA GLN A 110 5.40 -16.84 -22.52
C GLN A 110 5.93 -15.98 -21.37
N HIS A 111 5.56 -14.69 -21.30
CA HIS A 111 6.07 -13.74 -20.33
C HIS A 111 4.95 -13.09 -19.51
N SER A 112 5.03 -13.26 -18.20
CA SER A 112 4.20 -12.55 -17.23
C SER A 112 5.02 -11.48 -16.50
N LYS A 113 4.43 -10.30 -16.29
CA LYS A 113 4.99 -9.26 -15.45
C LYS A 113 4.27 -9.23 -14.10
N THR A 114 5.05 -9.10 -13.02
CA THR A 114 4.53 -8.91 -11.66
C THR A 114 5.19 -7.69 -11.04
N PHE A 115 4.38 -6.78 -10.54
CA PHE A 115 4.82 -5.64 -9.74
C PHE A 115 4.49 -5.92 -8.28
N LEU A 116 5.49 -5.79 -7.42
CA LEU A 116 5.33 -5.80 -5.97
C LEU A 116 5.64 -4.40 -5.49
N GLY A 117 4.62 -3.68 -5.02
CA GLY A 117 4.77 -2.30 -4.59
C GLY A 117 4.15 -2.04 -3.24
N VAL A 118 4.51 -0.89 -2.69
CA VAL A 118 3.95 -0.35 -1.45
C VAL A 118 2.92 0.72 -1.77
N ILE A 119 1.97 0.94 -0.86
CA ILE A 119 0.98 2.00 -0.98
C ILE A 119 1.26 3.04 0.10
N ARG A 120 1.53 4.26 -0.33
CA ARG A 120 1.72 5.43 0.52
C ARG A 120 0.57 6.42 0.31
N VAL A 121 0.37 7.29 1.29
CA VAL A 121 -0.53 8.44 1.18
C VAL A 121 0.34 9.66 0.88
N GLU A 122 0.06 10.34 -0.22
CA GLU A 122 0.72 11.60 -0.62
C GLU A 122 -0.36 12.61 -0.97
N ASP A 123 -0.33 13.78 -0.32
CA ASP A 123 -1.32 14.86 -0.52
C ASP A 123 -2.80 14.40 -0.42
N ASP A 124 -3.07 13.49 0.53
CA ASP A 124 -4.37 12.82 0.76
C ASP A 124 -4.81 11.85 -0.36
N HIS A 125 -3.94 11.54 -1.33
CA HIS A 125 -4.16 10.54 -2.38
C HIS A 125 -3.36 9.27 -2.14
N LEU A 126 -3.92 8.12 -2.54
CA LEU A 126 -3.19 6.85 -2.50
C LEU A 126 -2.24 6.76 -3.68
N VAL A 127 -0.97 6.46 -3.40
CA VAL A 127 0.08 6.28 -4.40
C VAL A 127 0.68 4.90 -4.25
N PHE A 128 0.63 4.12 -5.33
CA PHE A 128 1.29 2.83 -5.44
C PHE A 128 2.67 3.04 -6.06
N SER A 129 3.72 2.53 -5.40
CA SER A 129 5.09 2.64 -5.88
C SER A 129 5.77 1.28 -5.93
N ALA A 130 6.27 0.91 -7.12
CA ALA A 130 6.98 -0.33 -7.39
C ALA A 130 8.14 -0.07 -8.38
N HIS A 131 9.38 -0.06 -7.90
CA HIS A 131 10.62 0.17 -8.67
C HIS A 131 10.56 1.28 -9.74
N ASN A 132 10.00 1.01 -10.93
CA ASN A 132 9.88 1.94 -12.07
C ASN A 132 8.42 2.23 -12.46
N LEU A 133 7.47 1.93 -11.57
CA LEU A 133 6.05 2.17 -11.75
C LEU A 133 5.53 2.92 -10.53
N GLU A 134 4.98 4.10 -10.79
CA GLU A 134 4.26 4.88 -9.81
C GLU A 134 2.86 5.15 -10.36
N LEU A 135 1.85 4.86 -9.56
CA LEU A 135 0.45 4.98 -9.93
C LEU A 135 -0.29 5.76 -8.86
N HIS A 136 -1.05 6.77 -9.26
CA HIS A 136 -1.85 7.62 -8.40
C HIS A 136 -3.31 7.22 -8.53
N LYS A 137 -3.95 6.93 -7.40
CA LYS A 137 -5.37 6.59 -7.39
C LYS A 137 -6.20 7.81 -7.80
N GLN A 138 -7.10 7.60 -8.75
CA GLN A 138 -8.07 8.61 -9.18
C GLN A 138 -9.30 8.61 -8.25
N GLU A 139 -9.89 9.79 -8.04
CA GLU A 139 -11.08 9.99 -7.20
C GLU A 139 -12.38 9.42 -7.81
#